data_AF-A0A6G7KAX7-F1
#
_entry.id   AF-A0A6G7KAX7-F1
#
_cell.length_a   1.000
_cell.length_b   1.000
_cell.length_c   1.000
_cell.angle_alpha   90.00
_cell.angle_beta   90.00
_cell.angle_gamma   90.00
#
_symmetry.space_group_name_H-M   'P 1'
#
loop_
_entity.id
_entity.type
_entity.pdbx_description
1 polymer ?
#
loop_
_entity_poly.entity_id
_entity_poly.type
_entity_poly.pdbx_seq_one_letter_code
_entity_poly.pdbx_strand_id
1 'polypeptide(L)' 'MRKQFIIKKLNEKQKKLQFSGNVRVIQNSDSFTCNFGYANLPEKLENKAHTRFGIASGSKIFTAISICQLVEQD' A
#
# COMPACT_ATOMS: atom_id res chain seq x y z
N MET A 1 2.77 18.04 4.20
CA MET A 1 3.68 16.94 3.80
C MET A 1 4.73 17.39 2.76
N ARG A 2 6.01 17.02 2.85
CA ARG A 2 7.01 17.24 1.77
C ARG A 2 6.83 16.24 0.61
N LYS A 3 5.65 16.24 -0.04
CA LYS A 3 5.21 15.24 -1.02
C LYS A 3 6.24 14.93 -2.10
N GLN A 4 6.79 15.96 -2.75
CA GLN A 4 7.76 15.80 -3.85
C GLN A 4 9.05 15.10 -3.39
N PHE A 5 9.52 15.40 -2.19
CA PHE A 5 10.70 14.74 -1.61
C PHE A 5 10.45 13.25 -1.39
N ILE A 6 9.29 12.89 -0.84
CA ILE A 6 8.92 11.49 -0.60
C ILE A 6 8.78 10.74 -1.92
N ILE A 7 8.11 11.31 -2.92
CA ILE A 7 7.97 10.71 -4.26
C ILE A 7 9.34 10.46 -4.88
N LYS A 8 10.27 11.43 -4.80
CA LYS A 8 11.65 11.26 -5.30
C LYS A 8 12.33 10.08 -4.62
N LYS A 9 12.24 9.95 -3.29
CA LYS A 9 12.81 8.83 -2.54
C LYS A 9 12.18 7.48 -2.90
N LEU A 10 10.87 7.44 -3.10
CA LEU A 10 10.18 6.22 -3.53
C LEU A 10 10.64 5.79 -4.92
N ASN A 11 10.79 6.73 -5.87
CA ASN A 11 11.33 6.45 -7.21
C ASN A 11 12.77 5.92 -7.16
N GLU A 12 13.65 6.53 -6.34
CA GLU A 12 15.03 6.05 -6.13
C GLU A 12 15.04 4.61 -5.58
N LYS A 13 14.20 4.32 -4.59
CA LYS A 13 14.10 2.98 -4.00
C LYS A 13 13.50 1.97 -4.96
N GLN A 14 12.47 2.34 -5.72
CA GLN A 14 11.88 1.46 -6.71
C GLN A 14 12.88 1.09 -7.80
N LYS A 15 13.66 2.05 -8.31
CA LYS A 15 14.74 1.76 -9.27
C LYS A 15 15.79 0.81 -8.71
N LYS A 16 16.11 0.90 -7.40
CA LYS A 16 17.08 0.00 -6.77
C LYS A 16 16.54 -1.41 -6.54
N LEU A 17 15.31 -1.51 -6.02
CA LEU A 17 14.70 -2.77 -5.61
C LEU A 17 13.97 -3.49 -6.75
N GLN A 18 13.66 -2.76 -7.83
CA GLN A 18 12.86 -3.24 -8.96
C GLN A 18 11.53 -3.86 -8.52
N PHE A 19 10.98 -3.41 -7.40
CA PHE A 19 9.70 -3.93 -6.91
C PHE A 19 8.57 -3.46 -7.83
N SER A 20 7.54 -4.29 -7.92
CA SER A 20 6.28 -3.95 -8.56
C SER A 20 5.18 -3.97 -7.50
N GLY A 21 4.43 -2.87 -7.41
CA GLY A 21 3.37 -2.72 -6.43
C GLY A 21 3.03 -1.25 -6.18
N ASN A 22 2.21 -1.02 -5.16
CA ASN A 22 1.73 0.31 -4.80
C ASN A 22 2.26 0.75 -3.45
N VAL A 23 2.50 2.05 -3.32
CA VAL A 23 2.80 2.71 -2.04
C VAL A 23 1.80 3.83 -1.83
N ARG A 24 0.99 3.74 -0.78
CA ARG A 24 0.04 4.78 -0.36
C ARG A 24 0.54 5.44 0.91
N VAL A 25 0.63 6.77 0.90
CA VAL A 25 1.05 7.58 2.05
C VAL A 25 -0.10 8.49 2.44
N ILE A 26 -0.40 8.51 3.73
CA ILE A 26 -1.46 9.33 4.33
C ILE A 26 -0.83 10.11 5.49
N GLN A 27 -1.00 11.42 5.50
CA GLN A 27 -0.58 12.30 6.58
C GLN A 27 -1.66 13.34 6.83
N ASN A 28 -2.36 13.24 7.96
CA ASN A 28 -3.53 14.07 8.28
C ASN A 28 -4.56 14.03 7.14
N SER A 29 -4.91 15.18 6.55
CA SER A 29 -5.81 15.31 5.40
C SER A 29 -5.14 15.06 4.04
N ASP A 30 -3.81 15.02 3.98
CA ASP A 30 -3.07 14.81 2.74
C ASP A 30 -2.87 13.32 2.46
N SER A 31 -3.08 12.89 1.22
CA SER A 31 -2.66 11.56 0.78
C SER A 31 -2.18 11.53 -0.67
N PHE A 32 -1.34 10.55 -0.99
CA PHE A 32 -0.97 10.23 -2.37
C PHE A 32 -0.62 8.76 -2.52
N THR A 33 -0.66 8.28 -3.76
CA THR A 33 -0.29 6.92 -4.12
C THR A 33 0.72 6.95 -5.26
N CYS A 34 1.75 6.11 -5.17
CA CYS A 34 2.67 5.81 -6.25
C CYS A 34 2.47 4.37 -6.69
N ASN A 35 2.27 4.14 -7.98
CA ASN A 35 2.07 2.81 -8.56
C ASN A 35 3.31 2.45 -9.39
N PHE A 36 3.82 1.23 -9.25
CA PHE A 36 5.07 0.81 -9.88
C PHE A 36 4.93 -0.54 -10.57
N GLY A 37 5.38 -0.63 -11.82
CA GLY A 37 5.38 -1.87 -12.60
C GLY A 37 3.98 -2.43 -12.87
N TYR A 38 3.89 -3.76 -12.96
CA TYR A 38 2.72 -4.49 -13.41
C TYR A 38 2.07 -5.31 -12.29
N ALA A 39 0.74 -5.23 -12.18
CA ALA A 39 -0.10 -6.12 -11.39
C ALA A 39 -0.06 -7.56 -11.94
N ASN A 40 0.01 -7.68 -13.27
CA ASN A 40 0.21 -8.94 -13.98
C ASN A 40 1.30 -8.72 -15.03
N LEU A 41 2.47 -9.33 -14.83
CA LEU A 41 3.63 -9.16 -15.69
C LEU A 41 3.45 -9.78 -17.08
N PRO A 42 2.97 -11.03 -17.24
CA PRO A 42 2.72 -11.63 -18.56
C PRO A 42 1.83 -10.77 -19.47
N GLU A 43 0.76 -10.19 -18.92
CA GLU A 43 -0.19 -9.35 -19.67
C GLU A 43 0.21 -7.87 -19.71
N LYS A 44 1.31 -7.50 -19.03
CA LYS A 44 1.74 -6.11 -18.82
C LYS A 44 0.61 -5.22 -18.29
N LEU A 45 -0.24 -5.78 -17.42
CA LEU A 45 -1.28 -5.01 -16.76
C LEU A 45 -0.65 -4.17 -15.66
N GLU A 46 -0.65 -2.85 -15.81
CA GLU A 46 -0.04 -1.94 -14.83
C GLU A 46 -0.71 -1.99 -13.47
N ASN A 47 0.07 -1.75 -12.42
CA ASN A 47 -0.51 -1.44 -11.12
C ASN A 47 -1.26 -0.09 -11.17
N LYS A 48 -2.46 -0.07 -10.61
CA LYS A 48 -3.30 1.13 -10.41
C LYS A 48 -3.56 1.31 -8.93
N ALA A 49 -3.99 2.49 -8.49
CA ALA A 49 -4.22 2.77 -7.07
C ALA A 49 -5.20 1.79 -6.38
N HIS A 50 -6.08 1.14 -7.15
CA HIS A 50 -7.06 0.16 -6.71
C HIS A 50 -6.66 -1.31 -6.98
N THR A 51 -5.45 -1.59 -7.44
CA THR A 51 -4.95 -2.97 -7.57
C THR A 51 -5.04 -3.67 -6.22
N ARG A 52 -5.63 -4.86 -6.20
CA ARG A 52 -5.80 -5.67 -4.99
C ARG A 52 -4.57 -6.53 -4.78
N PHE A 53 -4.06 -6.55 -3.55
CA PHE A 53 -2.94 -7.38 -3.13
C PHE A 53 -3.39 -8.25 -1.95
N GLY A 54 -2.89 -9.48 -1.88
CA GLY A 54 -3.01 -10.28 -0.66
C GLY A 54 -2.18 -9.64 0.45
N ILE A 55 -2.79 -9.39 1.61
CA ILE A 55 -2.11 -8.75 2.76
C ILE A 55 -1.47 -9.76 3.73
N ALA A 56 -1.58 -11.06 3.45
CA ALA A 56 -1.05 -12.16 4.27
C ALA A 56 -1.35 -11.95 5.77
N SER A 57 -0.32 -12.02 6.63
CA SER A 57 -0.45 -11.81 8.08
C SER A 57 -0.94 -10.41 8.49
N GLY A 58 -0.99 -9.43 7.57
CA GLY A 58 -1.69 -8.16 7.81
C GLY A 58 -3.18 -8.33 8.11
N SER A 59 -3.77 -9.48 7.74
CA SER A 59 -5.15 -9.86 8.13
C SER A 59 -5.35 -9.99 9.65
N LYS A 60 -4.29 -10.24 10.43
CA LYS A 60 -4.37 -10.43 11.89
C LYS A 60 -4.95 -9.23 12.62
N ILE A 61 -4.72 -8.01 12.11
CA ILE A 61 -5.30 -6.79 12.69
C ILE A 61 -6.82 -6.82 12.63
N PHE A 62 -7.40 -7.33 11.55
CA PHE A 62 -8.86 -7.45 11.43
C PHE A 62 -9.41 -8.43 12.48
N THR A 63 -8.79 -9.60 12.64
CA THR A 63 -9.17 -10.56 13.67
C THR A 63 -9.06 -9.96 15.08
N ALA A 64 -7.95 -9.28 15.38
CA ALA A 64 -7.75 -8.65 16.68
C ALA A 64 -8.80 -7.56 16.96
N ILE A 65 -9.10 -6.70 15.98
CA ILE A 65 -10.15 -5.68 16.11
C ILE A 65 -11.51 -6.33 16.36
N SER A 66 -11.86 -7.38 15.63
CA SER A 66 -13.12 -8.09 15.85
C SER A 66 -13.23 -8.66 17.27
N ILE A 67 -12.13 -9.19 17.84
CA ILE A 67 -12.09 -9.63 19.24
C ILE A 67 -12.31 -8.44 20.19
N CYS A 68 -11.62 -7.31 19.98
CA CYS A 68 -11.81 -6.13 20.82
C CYS A 68 -13.25 -5.61 20.78
N GLN A 69 -13.89 -5.61 19.61
CA GLN A 69 -15.29 -5.19 19.45
C GLN A 69 -16.26 -6.11 20.19
N LEU A 70 -16.00 -7.41 20.23
CA LEU A 70 -16.80 -8.36 21.01
C LEU A 70 -16.65 -8.09 22.51
N VAL A 71 -15.43 -7.88 22.99
CA VAL A 71 -15.17 -7.57 24.41
C VAL A 71 -15.81 -6.24 24.83
N GLU A 72 -15.85 -5.24 23.95
CA GLU A 72 -16.48 -3.94 24.23
C GLU A 72 -18.03 -4.02 24.31
N GLN A 73 -18.65 -5.03 23.71
CA GLN A 73 -20.10 -5.22 23.70
C GLN A 73 -20.64 -5.92 24.95
N ASP A 74 -19.77 -6.54 25.74
CA ASP A 74 -20.07 -7.14 27.04
C ASP A 74 -20.00 -6.09 28.17
#